data_AF-A0A965UN21-F1
#
_entry.id   AF-A0A965UN21-F1
#
_cell.length_a   1.000
_cell.length_b   1.000
_cell.length_c   1.000
_cell.angle_alpha   90.00
_cell.angle_beta   90.00
_cell.angle_gamma   90.00
#
_symmetry.space_group_name_H-M   'P 1'
#
loop_
_entity.id
_entity.type
_entity.pdbx_description
1 polymer ?
#
loop_
_entity_poly.entity_id
_entity_poly.type
_entity_poly.pdbx_seq_one_letter_code
_entity_poly.pdbx_strand_id
1 'polypeptide(L)'
;MEIKTIKNILDFLEKKENKTPFYLSLRKLNLMHDLENYPDDTQFTHNDNLYLYGMSIKKLPNKLYVKGYLMLKDCKNLKELSGDLRVEGWADLAGLNITKLPDKLYVDDYLDLDSCKELTKLPSELHVGGSLNLSDCIKIKELPDDLYVGGNLGIISTQIEDFPKNLFVRRDIGIRNTPLAKKYTDAEIRRNKNLNGGNFVGKIFR
;
A
#
# COMPACT_ATOMS: atom_id res chain seq x y z
N MET A 1 -21.03 3.86 25.97
CA MET A 1 -20.71 5.29 26.12
C MET A 1 -21.11 5.97 24.83
N GLU A 2 -21.96 7.00 24.87
CA GLU A 2 -22.46 7.67 23.67
C GLU A 2 -21.34 8.46 22.96
N ILE A 3 -21.36 8.51 21.62
CA ILE A 3 -20.38 9.25 20.80
C ILE A 3 -20.28 10.72 21.23
N LYS A 4 -21.40 11.32 21.65
CA LYS A 4 -21.46 12.69 22.18
C LYS A 4 -20.63 12.85 23.46
N THR A 5 -20.60 11.84 24.34
CA THR A 5 -19.78 11.83 25.54
C THR A 5 -18.29 11.79 25.20
N ILE A 6 -17.90 10.99 24.21
CA ILE A 6 -16.50 10.87 23.76
C ILE A 6 -16.01 12.21 23.19
N LYS A 7 -16.78 12.86 22.32
CA LYS A 7 -16.42 14.17 21.75
C LYS A 7 -16.23 15.23 22.83
N ASN A 8 -17.15 15.31 23.79
CA ASN A 8 -17.04 16.27 24.90
C ASN A 8 -15.79 16.01 25.77
N ILE A 9 -15.41 14.74 26.00
CA ILE A 9 -14.18 14.38 26.72
C ILE A 9 -12.94 14.80 25.91
N LEU A 10 -12.94 14.55 24.60
CA LEU A 10 -11.82 14.92 23.72
C LEU A 10 -11.61 16.45 23.71
N ASP A 11 -12.67 17.22 23.54
CA ASP A 11 -12.62 18.70 23.53
C ASP A 11 -12.13 19.26 24.87
N PHE A 12 -12.53 18.63 25.98
CA PHE A 12 -12.06 18.99 27.31
C PHE A 12 -10.55 18.71 27.48
N LEU A 13 -10.10 17.52 27.08
CA LEU A 13 -8.70 17.12 27.21
C LEU A 13 -7.77 17.93 26.29
N GLU A 14 -8.22 18.30 25.10
CA GLU A 14 -7.45 19.13 24.16
C GLU A 14 -7.16 20.52 24.73
N LYS A 15 -8.11 21.09 25.49
CA LYS A 15 -7.98 22.40 26.14
C LYS A 15 -7.16 22.37 27.42
N LYS A 16 -7.05 21.21 28.09
CA LYS A 16 -6.59 21.14 29.49
C LYS A 16 -5.13 20.80 29.73
N GLU A 17 -4.39 20.08 28.86
CA GLU A 17 -2.90 19.96 28.90
C GLU A 17 -2.33 18.82 28.02
N ASN A 18 -1.13 19.05 27.46
CA ASN A 18 -0.04 18.10 27.13
C ASN A 18 -0.39 16.67 26.67
N LYS A 19 -1.21 16.51 25.62
CA LYS A 19 -1.34 15.29 24.78
C LYS A 19 -0.97 13.98 25.51
N THR A 20 -1.62 13.70 26.65
CA THR A 20 -1.23 12.59 27.51
C THR A 20 -1.38 11.26 26.77
N PRO A 21 -0.67 10.17 27.16
CA PRO A 21 -0.83 8.87 26.53
C PRO A 21 -2.30 8.39 26.49
N PHE A 22 -3.06 8.69 27.55
CA PHE A 22 -4.49 8.40 27.60
C PHE A 22 -5.30 9.19 26.56
N TYR A 23 -5.06 10.50 26.43
CA TYR A 23 -5.68 11.33 25.41
C TYR A 23 -5.38 10.83 23.99
N LEU A 24 -4.12 10.48 23.70
CA LEU A 24 -3.72 9.92 22.42
C LEU A 24 -4.42 8.58 22.13
N SER A 25 -4.61 7.75 23.16
CA SER A 25 -5.31 6.47 23.04
C SER A 25 -6.81 6.67 22.75
N LEU A 26 -7.46 7.60 23.45
CA LEU A 26 -8.86 7.96 23.18
C LEU A 26 -9.05 8.55 21.78
N ARG A 27 -8.15 9.43 21.33
CA ARG A 27 -8.19 9.97 19.96
C ARG A 27 -8.07 8.87 18.90
N LYS A 28 -7.16 7.90 19.09
CA LYS A 28 -7.02 6.76 18.19
C LYS A 28 -8.30 5.91 18.14
N LEU A 29 -8.94 5.66 19.28
CA LEU A 29 -10.20 4.92 19.33
C LEU A 29 -11.34 5.67 18.64
N ASN A 30 -11.44 6.99 18.85
CA ASN A 30 -12.45 7.81 18.16
C ASN A 30 -12.22 7.82 16.64
N LEU A 31 -10.97 7.99 16.21
CA LEU A 31 -10.63 7.93 14.78
C LEU A 31 -10.99 6.59 14.15
N MET A 32 -10.68 5.46 14.81
CA MET A 32 -11.05 4.14 14.33
C MET A 32 -12.56 3.99 14.21
N HIS A 33 -13.31 4.48 15.21
CA HIS A 33 -14.77 4.48 15.16
C HIS A 33 -15.32 5.31 13.98
N ASP A 34 -14.78 6.51 13.77
CA ASP A 34 -15.19 7.40 12.66
C ASP A 34 -14.89 6.76 11.30
N LEU A 35 -13.74 6.10 11.14
CA LEU A 35 -13.36 5.40 9.90
C LEU A 35 -14.23 4.18 9.61
N GLU A 36 -14.51 3.34 10.62
CA GLU A 36 -15.29 2.12 10.47
C GLU A 36 -16.77 2.38 10.16
N ASN A 37 -17.31 3.52 10.61
CA ASN A 37 -18.72 3.90 10.46
C ASN A 37 -18.95 5.01 9.43
N TYR A 38 -17.93 5.38 8.66
CA TYR A 38 -18.08 6.42 7.64
C TYR A 38 -18.95 5.94 6.47
N PRO A 39 -19.83 6.78 5.90
CA PRO A 39 -20.68 6.39 4.77
C PRO A 39 -19.85 6.03 3.52
N ASP A 40 -20.15 4.86 2.92
CA ASP A 40 -19.36 4.29 1.80
C ASP A 40 -19.50 5.06 0.47
N ASP A 41 -20.56 5.85 0.31
CA ASP A 41 -20.84 6.65 -0.88
C ASP A 41 -20.14 8.03 -0.86
N THR A 42 -19.61 8.43 0.30
CA THR A 42 -18.95 9.72 0.52
C THR A 42 -17.43 9.60 0.61
N GLN A 43 -16.70 10.63 0.15
CA GLN A 43 -15.25 10.66 0.25
C GLN A 43 -14.80 11.07 1.65
N PHE A 44 -14.02 10.23 2.32
CA PHE A 44 -13.29 10.59 3.53
C PHE A 44 -11.94 11.19 3.15
N THR A 45 -11.70 12.45 3.52
CA THR A 45 -10.40 13.11 3.30
C THR A 45 -9.67 13.33 4.62
N HIS A 46 -8.50 12.70 4.76
CA HIS A 46 -7.57 12.94 5.86
C HIS A 46 -6.47 13.91 5.41
N ASN A 47 -6.40 15.10 6.02
CA ASN A 47 -5.52 16.19 5.57
C ASN A 47 -4.06 16.09 6.05
N ASP A 48 -3.68 14.99 6.68
CA ASP A 48 -2.33 14.76 7.25
C ASP A 48 -1.99 13.27 7.12
N ASN A 49 -0.98 12.80 7.85
CA ASN A 49 -0.60 11.40 7.95
C ASN A 49 -1.65 10.59 8.75
N LEU A 50 -2.01 9.41 8.25
CA LEU A 50 -2.92 8.46 8.88
C LEU A 50 -2.15 7.27 9.45
N TYR A 51 -1.92 7.30 10.76
CA TYR A 51 -1.17 6.27 11.49
C TYR A 51 -2.11 5.27 12.17
N LEU A 52 -2.25 4.08 11.59
CA LEU A 52 -3.07 2.99 12.12
C LEU A 52 -2.29 1.70 12.37
N TYR A 53 -0.95 1.70 12.20
CA TYR A 53 -0.10 0.52 12.34
C TYR A 53 -0.40 -0.29 13.62
N GLY A 54 -0.57 -1.61 13.45
CA GLY A 54 -0.88 -2.55 14.52
C GLY A 54 -2.25 -2.36 15.21
N MET A 55 -3.10 -1.46 14.72
CA MET A 55 -4.44 -1.27 15.27
C MET A 55 -5.41 -2.36 14.81
N SER A 56 -6.42 -2.62 15.63
CA SER A 56 -7.47 -3.61 15.38
C SER A 56 -8.60 -3.11 14.46
N ILE A 57 -8.29 -2.18 13.55
CA ILE A 57 -9.27 -1.62 12.61
C ILE A 57 -9.81 -2.71 11.68
N LYS A 58 -11.13 -2.70 11.46
CA LYS A 58 -11.83 -3.73 10.66
C LYS A 58 -12.22 -3.24 9.28
N LYS A 59 -12.46 -1.94 9.13
CA LYS A 59 -12.96 -1.33 7.90
C LYS A 59 -12.39 0.07 7.75
N LEU A 60 -12.11 0.45 6.49
CA LEU A 60 -11.84 1.82 6.09
C LEU A 60 -13.04 2.37 5.30
N PRO A 61 -13.22 3.70 5.23
CA PRO A 61 -14.17 4.32 4.32
C PRO A 61 -13.90 3.85 2.89
N ASN A 62 -14.94 3.52 2.12
CA ASN A 62 -14.75 2.97 0.76
C ASN A 62 -14.04 3.94 -0.20
N LYS A 63 -14.16 5.26 0.01
CA LYS A 63 -13.46 6.32 -0.72
C LYS A 63 -12.53 7.06 0.22
N LEU A 64 -11.31 6.56 0.41
CA LEU A 64 -10.33 7.12 1.33
C LEU A 64 -9.26 7.91 0.57
N TYR A 65 -9.15 9.19 0.90
CA TYR A 65 -8.10 10.06 0.40
C TYR A 65 -7.25 10.59 1.55
N VAL A 66 -5.94 10.33 1.49
CA VAL A 66 -4.96 10.74 2.49
C VAL A 66 -3.95 11.69 1.82
N LYS A 67 -3.87 12.94 2.31
CA LYS A 67 -2.90 13.93 1.81
C LYS A 67 -1.48 13.71 2.31
N GLY A 68 -1.32 12.97 3.40
CA GLY A 68 -0.02 12.58 3.93
C GLY A 68 0.32 11.12 3.62
N TYR A 69 0.94 10.47 4.60
CA TYR A 69 1.32 9.07 4.60
C TYR A 69 0.23 8.19 5.19
N LEU A 70 0.11 6.96 4.68
CA LEU A 70 -0.80 5.96 5.22
C LEU A 70 0.00 4.80 5.83
N MET A 71 -0.16 4.54 7.12
CA MET A 71 0.47 3.39 7.78
C MET A 71 -0.59 2.41 8.29
N LEU A 72 -0.76 1.29 7.58
CA LEU A 72 -1.66 0.18 7.93
C LEU A 72 -0.90 -1.10 8.29
N LYS A 73 0.42 -1.05 8.37
CA LYS A 73 1.26 -2.21 8.71
C LYS A 73 0.70 -2.99 9.89
N ASP A 74 0.63 -4.31 9.74
CA ASP A 74 0.15 -5.23 10.78
C ASP A 74 -1.31 -5.03 11.24
N CYS A 75 -2.16 -4.30 10.51
CA CYS A 75 -3.62 -4.24 10.75
C CYS A 75 -4.32 -5.56 10.34
N LYS A 76 -4.05 -6.66 11.04
CA LYS A 76 -4.46 -8.03 10.68
C LYS A 76 -5.98 -8.28 10.60
N ASN A 77 -6.77 -7.40 11.22
CA ASN A 77 -8.23 -7.45 11.21
C ASN A 77 -8.85 -6.75 9.99
N LEU A 78 -8.06 -5.93 9.28
CA LEU A 78 -8.49 -5.29 8.05
C LEU A 78 -8.43 -6.32 6.92
N LYS A 79 -9.61 -6.72 6.42
CA LYS A 79 -9.75 -7.75 5.38
C LYS A 79 -9.85 -7.18 3.97
N GLU A 80 -10.24 -5.91 3.87
CA GLU A 80 -10.44 -5.20 2.62
C GLU A 80 -9.95 -3.76 2.80
N LEU A 81 -9.36 -3.21 1.75
CA LEU A 81 -9.02 -1.79 1.66
C LEU A 81 -10.22 -0.99 1.12
N SER A 82 -10.12 0.34 1.17
CA SER A 82 -11.02 1.25 0.46
C SER A 82 -11.07 0.91 -1.03
N GLY A 83 -12.26 0.82 -1.64
CA GLY A 83 -12.44 0.54 -3.07
C GLY A 83 -11.88 1.62 -4.00
N ASP A 84 -11.72 2.85 -3.49
CA ASP A 84 -10.99 3.95 -4.12
C ASP A 84 -10.03 4.52 -3.05
N LEU A 85 -8.75 4.14 -3.14
CA LEU A 85 -7.70 4.54 -2.20
C LEU A 85 -6.69 5.46 -2.89
N ARG A 86 -6.58 6.69 -2.40
CA ARG A 86 -5.60 7.68 -2.84
C ARG A 86 -4.71 8.15 -1.69
N VAL A 87 -3.40 8.10 -1.88
CA VAL A 87 -2.39 8.57 -0.93
C VAL A 87 -1.39 9.47 -1.65
N GLU A 88 -1.25 10.74 -1.23
CA GLU A 88 -0.29 11.68 -1.85
C GLU A 88 1.17 11.48 -1.39
N GLY A 89 1.37 10.75 -0.30
CA GLY A 89 2.68 10.30 0.13
C GLY A 89 2.88 8.80 -0.10
N TRP A 90 3.62 8.17 0.81
CA TRP A 90 3.82 6.72 0.81
C TRP A 90 2.74 5.99 1.62
N ALA A 91 2.54 4.71 1.29
CA ALA A 91 1.62 3.81 1.94
C ALA A 91 2.35 2.53 2.41
N ASP A 92 2.31 2.28 3.72
CA ASP A 92 2.76 1.03 4.34
C ASP A 92 1.57 0.09 4.54
N LEU A 93 1.44 -0.89 3.65
CA LEU A 93 0.43 -1.93 3.69
C LEU A 93 1.04 -3.29 4.06
N ALA A 94 2.27 -3.30 4.59
CA ALA A 94 3.00 -4.53 4.84
C ALA A 94 2.30 -5.44 5.87
N GLY A 95 2.33 -6.74 5.62
CA GLY A 95 1.78 -7.77 6.51
C GLY A 95 0.25 -7.80 6.58
N LEU A 96 -0.47 -7.05 5.73
CA LEU A 96 -1.92 -7.14 5.66
C LEU A 96 -2.39 -8.51 5.18
N ASN A 97 -3.53 -8.94 5.71
CA ASN A 97 -4.18 -10.19 5.34
C ASN A 97 -5.33 -9.95 4.35
N ILE A 98 -4.97 -9.36 3.20
CA ILE A 98 -5.87 -9.02 2.10
C ILE A 98 -5.61 -9.91 0.90
N THR A 99 -6.67 -10.25 0.14
CA THR A 99 -6.56 -11.10 -1.06
C THR A 99 -6.50 -10.32 -2.36
N LYS A 100 -6.95 -9.06 -2.33
CA LYS A 100 -7.00 -8.11 -3.44
C LYS A 100 -6.74 -6.68 -2.96
N LEU A 101 -6.16 -5.87 -3.84
CA LEU A 101 -6.14 -4.41 -3.74
C LEU A 101 -7.40 -3.83 -4.40
N PRO A 102 -7.75 -2.56 -4.16
CA PRO A 102 -8.82 -1.90 -4.90
C PRO A 102 -8.48 -1.79 -6.38
N ASP A 103 -9.50 -1.79 -7.24
CA ASP A 103 -9.32 -1.68 -8.68
C ASP A 103 -8.58 -0.39 -9.05
N LYS A 104 -8.79 0.69 -8.28
CA LYS A 104 -8.07 1.97 -8.37
C LYS A 104 -7.26 2.19 -7.11
N LEU A 105 -5.95 2.12 -7.25
CA LEU A 105 -5.00 2.41 -6.17
C LEU A 105 -3.98 3.44 -6.66
N TYR A 106 -3.94 4.58 -5.99
CA TYR A 106 -3.04 5.67 -6.32
C TYR A 106 -2.15 6.03 -5.13
N VAL A 107 -0.84 5.87 -5.31
CA VAL A 107 0.18 6.24 -4.32
C VAL A 107 1.25 7.07 -5.04
N ASP A 108 1.39 8.34 -4.66
CA ASP A 108 2.31 9.28 -5.33
C ASP A 108 3.80 8.95 -5.07
N ASP A 109 4.12 8.27 -3.97
CA ASP A 109 5.49 7.90 -3.62
C ASP A 109 5.67 6.38 -3.46
N TYR A 110 6.02 5.88 -2.28
CA TYR A 110 6.35 4.48 -2.04
C TYR A 110 5.12 3.65 -1.63
N LEU A 111 4.93 2.49 -2.24
CA LEU A 111 3.94 1.49 -1.83
C LEU A 111 4.63 0.24 -1.30
N ASP A 112 4.48 -0.03 -0.02
CA ASP A 112 4.96 -1.25 0.63
C ASP A 112 3.84 -2.28 0.77
N LEU A 113 3.99 -3.43 0.12
CA LEU A 113 3.11 -4.59 0.25
C LEU A 113 3.86 -5.79 0.83
N ASP A 114 5.05 -5.59 1.42
CA ASP A 114 5.86 -6.66 1.98
C ASP A 114 5.03 -7.64 2.81
N SER A 115 5.28 -8.93 2.64
CA SER A 115 4.63 -9.99 3.42
C SER A 115 3.08 -10.03 3.32
N CYS A 116 2.46 -9.43 2.31
CA CYS A 116 1.04 -9.63 1.98
C CYS A 116 0.81 -11.02 1.35
N LYS A 117 0.97 -12.08 2.16
CA LYS A 117 1.02 -13.48 1.70
C LYS A 117 -0.25 -13.99 1.04
N GLU A 118 -1.39 -13.36 1.32
CA GLU A 118 -2.70 -13.73 0.75
C GLU A 118 -3.03 -12.97 -0.54
N LEU A 119 -2.24 -11.95 -0.89
CA LEU A 119 -2.48 -11.14 -2.08
C LEU A 119 -2.18 -11.95 -3.35
N THR A 120 -3.15 -12.04 -4.24
CA THR A 120 -3.08 -12.92 -5.42
C THR A 120 -2.74 -12.18 -6.71
N LYS A 121 -3.08 -10.90 -6.81
CA LYS A 121 -2.86 -10.07 -7.99
C LYS A 121 -2.82 -8.58 -7.64
N LEU A 122 -2.16 -7.81 -8.50
CA LEU A 122 -2.27 -6.35 -8.51
C LEU A 122 -3.42 -5.89 -9.43
N PRO A 123 -4.00 -4.70 -9.20
CA PRO A 123 -5.02 -4.15 -10.08
C PRO A 123 -4.37 -3.62 -11.36
N SER A 124 -5.12 -3.61 -12.47
CA SER A 124 -4.63 -3.05 -13.73
C SER A 124 -4.43 -1.54 -13.66
N GLU A 125 -5.24 -0.83 -12.86
CA GLU A 125 -5.11 0.62 -12.61
C GLU A 125 -4.34 0.90 -11.31
N LEU A 126 -3.14 0.32 -11.19
CA LEU A 126 -2.19 0.64 -10.12
C LEU A 126 -1.26 1.79 -10.54
N HIS A 127 -1.28 2.88 -9.79
CA HIS A 127 -0.32 3.97 -9.95
C HIS A 127 0.61 4.07 -8.73
N VAL A 128 1.92 3.94 -8.97
CA VAL A 128 2.97 4.16 -7.96
C VAL A 128 3.99 5.15 -8.51
N GLY A 129 3.95 6.39 -8.04
CA GLY A 129 4.85 7.46 -8.49
C GLY A 129 6.29 7.29 -8.02
N GLY A 130 6.50 6.56 -6.92
CA GLY A 130 7.80 6.15 -6.38
C GLY A 130 8.06 4.66 -6.55
N SER A 131 8.53 4.00 -5.47
CA SER A 131 8.93 2.59 -5.51
C SER A 131 7.79 1.65 -5.09
N LEU A 132 7.83 0.41 -5.59
CA LEU A 132 6.87 -0.65 -5.24
C LEU A 132 7.63 -1.84 -4.66
N ASN A 133 7.22 -2.28 -3.46
CA ASN A 133 7.77 -3.47 -2.82
C ASN A 133 6.69 -4.57 -2.70
N LEU A 134 6.92 -5.71 -3.35
CA LEU A 134 6.10 -6.92 -3.29
C LEU A 134 6.85 -8.08 -2.61
N SER A 135 7.89 -7.78 -1.82
CA SER A 135 8.70 -8.82 -1.18
C SER A 135 7.82 -9.76 -0.35
N ASP A 136 8.09 -11.07 -0.45
CA ASP A 136 7.35 -12.13 0.26
C ASP A 136 5.82 -12.18 -0.03
N CYS A 137 5.34 -11.55 -1.12
CA CYS A 137 4.00 -11.75 -1.67
C CYS A 137 3.93 -13.08 -2.45
N ILE A 138 3.99 -14.19 -1.72
CA ILE A 138 4.19 -15.55 -2.29
C ILE A 138 3.08 -16.06 -3.22
N LYS A 139 1.89 -15.42 -3.23
CA LYS A 139 0.76 -15.83 -4.09
C LYS A 139 0.66 -15.03 -5.39
N ILE A 140 1.42 -13.95 -5.54
CA ILE A 140 1.48 -13.18 -6.79
C ILE A 140 2.35 -13.93 -7.80
N LYS A 141 1.77 -14.19 -8.98
CA LYS A 141 2.42 -14.91 -10.09
C LYS A 141 2.66 -14.04 -11.32
N GLU A 142 1.98 -12.92 -11.44
CA GLU A 142 2.04 -12.03 -12.59
C GLU A 142 1.92 -10.57 -12.15
N LEU A 143 2.50 -9.69 -12.97
CA LEU A 143 2.33 -8.24 -12.89
C LEU A 143 1.35 -7.80 -13.99
N PRO A 144 0.63 -6.68 -13.84
CA PRO A 144 -0.28 -6.19 -14.87
C PRO A 144 0.49 -5.67 -16.10
N ASP A 145 -0.11 -5.82 -17.29
CA ASP A 145 0.51 -5.55 -18.60
C ASP A 145 1.13 -4.13 -18.69
N ASP A 146 0.51 -3.12 -18.07
CA ASP A 146 0.93 -1.71 -18.15
C ASP A 146 1.42 -1.15 -16.80
N LEU A 147 2.05 -2.00 -15.97
CA LEU A 147 2.53 -1.57 -14.66
C LEU A 147 3.55 -0.42 -14.77
N TYR A 148 3.24 0.70 -14.11
CA TYR A 148 4.13 1.85 -13.98
C TYR A 148 4.68 1.97 -12.56
N VAL A 149 6.01 2.02 -12.43
CA VAL A 149 6.72 2.29 -11.18
C VAL A 149 7.75 3.40 -11.40
N GLY A 150 7.50 4.57 -10.82
CA GLY A 150 8.36 5.75 -10.98
C GLY A 150 9.71 5.69 -10.23
N GLY A 151 9.93 4.63 -9.45
CA GLY A 151 11.13 4.36 -8.66
C GLY A 151 11.67 2.94 -8.89
N ASN A 152 11.94 2.23 -7.79
CA ASN A 152 12.43 0.84 -7.79
C ASN A 152 11.26 -0.15 -7.76
N LEU A 153 11.42 -1.32 -8.37
CA LEU A 153 10.50 -2.45 -8.25
C LEU A 153 11.18 -3.61 -7.52
N GLY A 154 10.69 -3.95 -6.32
CA GLY A 154 11.09 -5.14 -5.58
C GLY A 154 10.05 -6.25 -5.70
N ILE A 155 10.41 -7.40 -6.26
CA ILE A 155 9.56 -8.60 -6.35
C ILE A 155 10.24 -9.81 -5.71
N ILE A 156 10.95 -9.60 -4.60
CA ILE A 156 11.80 -10.60 -3.95
C ILE A 156 10.94 -11.72 -3.34
N SER A 157 11.37 -12.98 -3.49
CA SER A 157 10.67 -14.15 -2.94
C SER A 157 9.20 -14.30 -3.41
N THR A 158 8.88 -13.78 -4.61
CA THR A 158 7.57 -13.95 -5.25
C THR A 158 7.57 -15.15 -6.20
N GLN A 159 6.40 -15.50 -6.76
CA GLN A 159 6.25 -16.53 -7.79
C GLN A 159 6.13 -15.94 -9.19
N ILE A 160 6.59 -14.71 -9.40
CA ILE A 160 6.56 -14.05 -10.70
C ILE A 160 7.58 -14.70 -11.64
N GLU A 161 7.11 -15.18 -12.79
CA GLU A 161 7.93 -15.93 -13.75
C GLU A 161 8.36 -15.09 -14.96
N ASP A 162 7.57 -14.07 -15.32
CA ASP A 162 7.76 -13.28 -16.54
C ASP A 162 7.51 -11.78 -16.35
N PHE A 163 8.08 -11.00 -17.27
CA PHE A 163 7.79 -9.57 -17.38
C PHE A 163 6.48 -9.33 -18.14
N PRO A 164 5.60 -8.43 -17.65
CA PRO A 164 4.37 -8.08 -18.34
C PRO A 164 4.67 -7.22 -19.57
N LYS A 165 3.76 -7.11 -20.55
CA LYS A 165 4.07 -6.57 -21.90
C LYS A 165 4.69 -5.17 -21.92
N ASN A 166 4.29 -4.28 -21.02
CA ASN A 166 4.66 -2.86 -21.01
C ASN A 166 5.06 -2.43 -19.58
N LEU A 167 6.01 -3.13 -18.97
CA LEU A 167 6.51 -2.75 -17.65
C LEU A 167 7.39 -1.49 -17.75
N PHE A 168 7.05 -0.46 -16.97
CA PHE A 168 7.91 0.68 -16.73
C PHE A 168 8.46 0.68 -15.31
N VAL A 169 9.79 0.68 -15.20
CA VAL A 169 10.50 0.90 -13.93
C VAL A 169 11.58 1.96 -14.19
N ARG A 170 11.51 3.09 -13.48
CA ARG A 170 12.43 4.21 -13.72
C ARG A 170 13.84 3.95 -13.20
N ARG A 171 13.98 3.20 -12.11
CA ARG A 171 15.25 2.96 -11.41
C ARG A 171 15.59 1.47 -11.43
N ASP A 172 15.72 0.84 -10.27
CA ASP A 172 16.29 -0.50 -10.15
C ASP A 172 15.21 -1.59 -10.01
N ILE A 173 15.56 -2.84 -10.33
CA ILE A 173 14.69 -4.01 -10.15
C ILE A 173 15.36 -5.02 -9.22
N GLY A 174 14.66 -5.45 -8.18
CA GLY A 174 15.04 -6.56 -7.30
C GLY A 174 14.21 -7.80 -7.57
N ILE A 175 14.85 -8.89 -8.00
CA ILE A 175 14.20 -10.15 -8.41
C ILE A 175 14.75 -11.37 -7.66
N ARG A 176 15.44 -11.17 -6.54
CA ARG A 176 16.02 -12.23 -5.72
C ARG A 176 14.97 -13.30 -5.38
N ASN A 177 15.37 -14.57 -5.41
CA ASN A 177 14.52 -15.72 -5.05
C ASN A 177 13.20 -15.82 -5.85
N THR A 178 13.19 -15.40 -7.12
CA THR A 178 12.03 -15.57 -8.02
C THR A 178 12.29 -16.62 -9.10
N PRO A 179 11.25 -17.16 -9.75
CA PRO A 179 11.36 -17.88 -11.02
C PRO A 179 11.80 -17.02 -12.22
N LEU A 180 11.60 -15.69 -12.16
CA LEU A 180 12.05 -14.72 -13.18
C LEU A 180 13.57 -14.47 -13.16
N ALA A 181 14.17 -14.26 -11.97
CA ALA A 181 15.57 -14.65 -11.77
C ALA A 181 15.68 -16.15 -12.05
N LYS A 182 16.78 -16.85 -12.24
CA LYS A 182 16.77 -18.22 -12.88
C LYS A 182 16.33 -18.21 -14.35
N LYS A 183 15.12 -17.75 -14.72
CA LYS A 183 14.66 -17.77 -16.13
C LYS A 183 15.45 -16.84 -17.03
N TYR A 184 15.72 -15.62 -16.57
CA TYR A 184 16.43 -14.61 -17.35
C TYR A 184 17.81 -14.31 -16.76
N THR A 185 18.81 -14.17 -17.61
CA THR A 185 20.10 -13.53 -17.31
C THR A 185 19.95 -12.00 -17.28
N ASP A 186 20.88 -11.31 -16.65
CA ASP A 186 20.87 -9.83 -16.62
C ASP A 186 20.95 -9.23 -18.03
N ALA A 187 21.67 -9.88 -18.96
CA ALA A 187 21.76 -9.44 -20.36
C ALA A 187 20.44 -9.63 -21.14
N GLU A 188 19.62 -10.62 -20.79
CA GLU A 188 18.29 -10.82 -21.36
C GLU A 188 17.29 -9.83 -20.77
N ILE A 189 17.33 -9.60 -19.46
CA ILE A 189 16.52 -8.56 -18.80
C ILE A 189 16.83 -7.20 -19.43
N ARG A 190 18.12 -6.86 -19.58
CA ARG A 190 18.54 -5.59 -20.17
C ARG A 190 18.12 -5.38 -21.61
N ARG A 191 17.79 -6.43 -22.36
CA ARG A 191 17.32 -6.37 -23.77
C ARG A 191 15.84 -6.76 -23.91
N ASN A 192 15.13 -6.90 -22.79
CA ASN A 192 13.76 -7.36 -22.81
C ASN A 192 12.86 -6.27 -23.40
N LYS A 193 12.21 -6.58 -24.53
CA LYS A 193 11.30 -5.68 -25.26
C LYS A 193 10.12 -5.19 -24.44
N ASN A 194 9.74 -5.94 -23.42
CA ASN A 194 8.62 -5.63 -22.55
C ASN A 194 8.96 -4.60 -21.46
N LEU A 195 10.26 -4.40 -21.18
CA LEU A 195 10.71 -3.28 -20.33
C LEU A 195 10.79 -2.04 -21.23
N ASN A 196 10.13 -0.96 -20.81
CA ASN A 196 9.86 0.21 -21.65
C ASN A 196 11.04 0.61 -22.58
N GLY A 197 10.81 0.57 -23.90
CA GLY A 197 11.81 0.88 -24.95
C GLY A 197 12.75 -0.28 -25.35
N GLY A 198 12.55 -1.46 -24.78
CA GLY A 198 13.30 -2.69 -25.05
C GLY A 198 14.70 -2.76 -24.45
N ASN A 199 15.10 -1.75 -23.66
CA ASN A 199 16.33 -1.79 -22.89
C ASN A 199 16.17 -1.22 -21.48
N PHE A 200 16.42 -2.05 -20.46
CA PHE A 200 16.43 -1.62 -19.05
C PHE A 200 17.82 -1.13 -18.61
N VAL A 201 17.90 0.08 -18.09
CA VAL A 201 19.16 0.76 -17.73
C VAL A 201 19.47 0.77 -16.23
N GLY A 202 18.53 0.36 -15.37
CA GLY A 202 18.74 0.32 -13.92
C GLY A 202 19.64 -0.82 -13.46
N LYS A 203 19.92 -0.87 -12.14
CA LYS A 203 20.58 -2.00 -11.50
C LYS A 203 19.59 -3.17 -11.37
N ILE A 204 20.14 -4.39 -11.44
CA ILE A 204 19.39 -5.63 -11.22
C ILE A 204 19.96 -6.24 -9.94
N PHE A 205 19.12 -6.41 -8.93
CA PHE A 205 19.49 -7.06 -7.67
C PHE A 205 18.94 -8.49 -7.66
N ARG A 206 19.83 -9.46 -7.45
CA ARG A 206 19.51 -10.89 -7.42
C ARG A 206 19.92 -11.53 -6.11
#